data_AF-A0A2E0Z6U6-F1
#
_entry.id   AF-A0A2E0Z6U6-F1
#
_cell.length_a   1.000
_cell.length_b   1.000
_cell.length_c   1.000
_cell.angle_alpha   90.00
_cell.angle_beta   90.00
_cell.angle_gamma   90.00
#
_symmetry.space_group_name_H-M   'P 1'
#
loop_
_entity.id
_entity.type
_entity.pdbx_description
1 polymer ?
#
loop_
_entity_poly.entity_id
_entity_poly.type
_entity_poly.pdbx_seq_one_letter_code
_entity_poly.pdbx_strand_id
1 'polypeptide(L)'
;MDTSAESDTQQPEEDQAAAPAPVVEVAQSAKKSSGDAKKPLKRLHGKRKKQRRSSRASRQNQLTLQQVTDRFAACGRCSYFWAGYRVIFGEDALATAVAQSEAGWLELEWNLEMPELVHKSYGVRLDILHFHYEGCCQECRRTFVYQAAEDEEETDEFRIEISPRMAK
;
A
#
# COMPACT_ATOMS: atom_id res chain seq x y z
N MET A 1 16.42 54.65 7.88
CA MET A 1 14.98 54.77 8.21
C MET A 1 14.57 53.43 8.78
N ASP A 2 14.75 53.33 10.08
CA ASP A 2 14.32 52.25 10.96
C ASP A 2 12.80 52.10 10.93
N THR A 3 12.33 50.87 10.76
CA THR A 3 11.01 50.50 11.29
C THR A 3 11.04 49.02 11.66
N SER A 4 11.42 48.78 12.91
CA SER A 4 11.15 47.54 13.65
C SER A 4 9.65 47.40 13.85
N ALA A 5 9.10 46.23 13.59
CA ALA A 5 7.77 45.84 14.03
C ALA A 5 7.83 44.38 14.48
N GLU A 6 8.08 44.19 15.78
CA GLU A 6 7.82 42.96 16.51
C GLU A 6 6.30 42.77 16.60
N SER A 7 5.83 41.55 16.37
CA SER A 7 4.45 41.18 16.68
C SER A 7 4.43 39.77 17.25
N ASP A 8 4.50 39.80 18.57
CA ASP A 8 4.16 38.79 19.56
C ASP A 8 2.70 38.33 19.32
N THR A 9 2.45 37.03 19.17
CA THR A 9 1.09 36.49 19.25
C THR A 9 1.11 35.11 19.90
N GLN A 10 0.45 35.09 21.05
CA GLN A 10 0.33 34.05 22.05
C GLN A 10 -0.40 32.79 21.55
N GLN A 11 0.10 31.63 21.99
CA GLN A 11 -0.65 30.37 22.04
C GLN A 11 -1.64 30.37 23.21
N PRO A 12 -2.79 29.69 23.08
CA PRO A 12 -3.50 29.14 24.22
C PRO A 12 -3.19 27.65 24.41
N GLU A 13 -2.87 27.31 25.66
CA GLU A 13 -2.91 25.99 26.26
C GLU A 13 -4.37 25.59 26.51
N GLU A 14 -4.79 24.38 26.18
CA GLU A 14 -5.96 23.80 26.85
C GLU A 14 -5.78 22.29 27.12
N ASP A 15 -5.93 22.02 28.41
CA ASP A 15 -5.77 20.81 29.19
C ASP A 15 -7.11 20.05 29.21
N GLN A 16 -7.11 18.71 29.00
CA GLN A 16 -8.12 17.83 29.62
C GLN A 16 -7.85 16.31 29.46
N ALA A 17 -7.31 15.74 30.55
CA ALA A 17 -7.85 14.63 31.35
C ALA A 17 -8.48 13.35 30.71
N ALA A 18 -7.73 12.24 30.85
CA ALA A 18 -8.02 11.02 31.63
C ALA A 18 -9.22 10.06 31.34
N ALA A 19 -8.87 8.86 30.84
CA ALA A 19 -9.18 7.48 31.32
C ALA A 19 -10.64 6.92 31.32
N PRO A 20 -10.89 5.59 31.54
CA PRO A 20 -10.20 4.34 31.15
C PRO A 20 -11.14 3.30 30.43
N ALA A 21 -10.54 2.19 29.95
CA ALA A 21 -11.18 1.01 29.33
C ALA A 21 -12.21 0.25 30.19
N PRO A 22 -13.03 -0.65 29.60
CA PRO A 22 -12.93 -2.06 30.01
C PRO A 22 -13.32 -3.15 28.98
N VAL A 23 -12.95 -4.38 29.38
CA VAL A 23 -13.52 -5.74 29.17
C VAL A 23 -13.27 -6.56 27.90
N VAL A 24 -12.45 -7.59 28.16
CA VAL A 24 -12.28 -8.91 27.54
C VAL A 24 -13.56 -9.77 27.65
N GLU A 25 -13.68 -10.75 26.75
CA GLU A 25 -14.27 -12.10 26.93
C GLU A 25 -15.38 -12.47 25.93
N VAL A 26 -15.00 -13.24 24.90
CA VAL A 26 -15.93 -14.12 24.18
C VAL A 26 -15.29 -15.52 24.07
N ALA A 27 -15.79 -16.43 24.90
CA ALA A 27 -15.62 -17.87 24.74
C ALA A 27 -16.76 -18.46 23.88
N GLN A 28 -16.49 -19.64 23.29
CA GLN A 28 -17.38 -20.66 22.67
C GLN A 28 -16.94 -20.99 21.23
N SER A 29 -17.01 -22.21 20.68
CA SER A 29 -17.16 -23.58 21.16
C SER A 29 -17.07 -24.51 19.92
N ALA A 30 -16.37 -25.63 20.05
CA ALA A 30 -16.66 -26.98 19.52
C ALA A 30 -17.08 -27.21 18.03
N LYS A 31 -16.42 -28.15 17.33
CA LYS A 31 -16.92 -29.53 17.06
C LYS A 31 -16.15 -30.26 15.94
N LYS A 32 -15.84 -31.53 16.23
CA LYS A 32 -15.38 -32.61 15.34
C LYS A 32 -16.46 -33.04 14.32
N SER A 33 -16.05 -33.44 13.12
CA SER A 33 -16.55 -34.61 12.34
C SER A 33 -15.62 -34.77 11.12
N SER A 34 -14.84 -35.84 10.90
CA SER A 34 -15.17 -37.27 10.68
C SER A 34 -16.04 -37.47 9.42
N GLY A 35 -15.40 -37.82 8.31
CA GLY A 35 -16.06 -38.16 7.04
C GLY A 35 -15.12 -38.94 6.10
N ASP A 36 -14.93 -40.21 6.43
CA ASP A 36 -14.24 -41.22 5.62
C ASP A 36 -15.17 -41.66 4.46
N ALA A 37 -14.75 -41.52 3.21
CA ALA A 37 -15.45 -42.11 2.07
C ALA A 37 -14.48 -42.47 0.94
N LYS A 38 -13.93 -43.68 1.02
CA LYS A 38 -13.26 -44.38 -0.08
C LYS A 38 -14.26 -44.71 -1.19
N LYS A 39 -13.96 -44.31 -2.44
CA LYS A 39 -14.45 -44.99 -3.65
C LYS A 39 -13.30 -45.26 -4.63
N PRO A 40 -13.14 -46.50 -5.12
CA PRO A 40 -12.09 -46.88 -6.06
C PRO A 40 -12.54 -46.65 -7.52
N LEU A 41 -11.84 -45.80 -8.24
CA LEU A 41 -12.00 -45.66 -9.69
C LEU A 41 -10.73 -46.06 -10.43
N LYS A 42 -10.78 -47.31 -10.91
CA LYS A 42 -10.37 -47.80 -12.22
C LYS A 42 -9.08 -47.21 -12.83
N ARG A 43 -8.09 -48.09 -12.86
CA ARG A 43 -6.85 -48.04 -13.65
C ARG A 43 -7.13 -47.64 -15.11
N LEU A 44 -6.55 -46.54 -15.55
CA LEU A 44 -6.25 -46.30 -16.96
C LEU A 44 -4.75 -46.06 -17.10
N HIS A 45 -4.11 -46.98 -17.82
CA HIS A 45 -2.70 -46.95 -18.17
C HIS A 45 -2.43 -45.82 -19.17
N GLY A 46 -2.10 -44.63 -18.64
CA GLY A 46 -1.58 -43.50 -19.40
C GLY A 46 -0.07 -43.37 -19.20
N LYS A 47 0.67 -43.47 -20.29
CA LYS A 47 2.14 -43.40 -20.38
C LYS A 47 2.72 -42.24 -19.54
N ARG A 48 3.47 -42.56 -18.48
CA ARG A 48 4.22 -41.61 -17.65
C ARG A 48 5.37 -40.99 -18.45
N LYS A 49 5.10 -39.90 -19.18
CA LYS A 49 6.15 -38.92 -19.49
C LYS A 49 6.58 -38.30 -18.17
N LYS A 50 7.81 -38.58 -17.72
CA LYS A 50 8.48 -37.87 -16.62
C LYS A 50 8.59 -36.38 -17.00
N GLN A 51 7.53 -35.61 -16.75
CA GLN A 51 7.64 -34.17 -16.67
C GLN A 51 8.46 -33.88 -15.43
N ARG A 52 9.78 -33.67 -15.62
CA ARG A 52 10.60 -32.88 -14.72
C ARG A 52 9.93 -31.51 -14.67
N ARG A 53 8.96 -31.34 -13.76
CA ARG A 53 8.42 -30.02 -13.40
C ARG A 53 9.60 -29.27 -12.80
N SER A 54 10.18 -28.42 -13.64
CA SER A 54 11.24 -27.50 -13.26
C SER A 54 10.72 -26.72 -12.05
N SER A 55 11.42 -26.85 -10.93
CA SER A 55 11.25 -26.07 -9.70
C SER A 55 11.70 -24.61 -9.89
N ARG A 56 11.56 -24.06 -11.11
CA ARG A 56 12.00 -22.73 -11.52
C ARG A 56 10.88 -21.69 -11.52
N ALA A 57 9.65 -22.10 -11.19
CA ALA A 57 8.44 -21.28 -11.31
C ALA A 57 8.14 -20.37 -10.09
N SER A 58 8.97 -20.34 -9.05
CA SER A 58 8.72 -19.50 -7.86
C SER A 58 9.56 -18.23 -7.78
N ARG A 59 10.45 -17.95 -8.76
CA ARG A 59 11.28 -16.73 -8.79
C ARG A 59 10.92 -15.75 -9.91
N GLN A 60 9.81 -15.95 -10.62
CA GLN A 60 9.57 -15.29 -11.92
C GLN A 60 8.59 -14.12 -11.92
N ASN A 61 8.06 -13.70 -10.76
CA ASN A 61 7.06 -12.60 -10.73
C ASN A 61 7.52 -11.35 -9.97
N GLN A 62 8.80 -11.23 -9.59
CA GLN A 62 9.31 -9.94 -9.14
C GLN A 62 9.48 -9.01 -10.33
N LEU A 63 8.80 -7.87 -10.27
CA LEU A 63 8.88 -6.84 -11.30
C LEU A 63 10.18 -6.07 -11.12
N THR A 64 10.81 -5.71 -12.23
CA THR A 64 11.97 -4.82 -12.17
C THR A 64 11.52 -3.38 -12.00
N LEU A 65 12.39 -2.53 -11.44
CA LEU A 65 12.14 -1.09 -11.33
C LEU A 65 11.75 -0.47 -12.68
N GLN A 66 12.41 -0.90 -13.77
CA GLN A 66 12.09 -0.46 -15.12
C GLN A 66 10.66 -0.86 -15.51
N GLN A 67 10.25 -2.12 -15.28
CA GLN A 67 8.90 -2.57 -15.62
C GLN A 67 7.82 -1.82 -14.84
N VAL A 68 8.06 -1.50 -13.58
CA VAL A 68 7.15 -0.68 -12.77
C VAL A 68 7.13 0.74 -13.33
N THR A 69 8.28 1.33 -13.62
CA THR A 69 8.39 2.66 -14.23
C THR A 69 7.60 2.75 -15.54
N ASP A 70 7.74 1.76 -16.43
CA ASP A 70 7.00 1.70 -17.69
C ASP A 70 5.48 1.67 -17.46
N ARG A 71 5.02 0.97 -16.42
CA ARG A 71 3.60 0.94 -16.05
C ARG A 71 3.08 2.26 -15.50
N PHE A 72 3.91 3.04 -14.80
CA PHE A 72 3.54 4.39 -14.36
C PHE A 72 3.63 5.41 -15.49
N ALA A 73 4.59 5.25 -16.41
CA ALA A 73 4.77 6.09 -17.60
C ALA A 73 3.57 6.06 -18.56
N ALA A 74 2.74 5.00 -18.53
CA ALA A 74 1.54 4.88 -19.36
C ALA A 74 0.42 5.89 -19.02
N CYS A 75 0.51 6.63 -17.91
CA CYS A 75 -0.49 7.61 -17.47
C CYS A 75 0.19 8.93 -17.05
N GLY A 76 -0.36 10.07 -17.47
CA GLY A 76 0.23 11.39 -17.18
C GLY A 76 0.28 11.68 -15.68
N ARG A 77 -0.82 11.44 -14.97
CA ARG A 77 -0.89 11.65 -13.50
C ARG A 77 -0.01 10.68 -12.71
N CYS A 78 -0.03 9.39 -13.05
CA CYS A 78 0.79 8.41 -12.37
C CYS A 78 2.29 8.60 -12.67
N SER A 79 2.65 8.99 -13.89
CA SER A 79 4.04 9.31 -14.24
C SER A 79 4.54 10.56 -13.49
N TYR A 80 3.70 11.58 -13.33
CA TYR A 80 4.00 12.75 -12.50
C TYR A 80 4.24 12.37 -11.03
N PHE A 81 3.33 11.59 -10.44
CA PHE A 81 3.50 11.05 -9.09
C PHE A 81 4.82 10.27 -8.94
N TRP A 82 5.08 9.35 -9.87
CA TRP A 82 6.28 8.50 -9.86
C TRP A 82 7.57 9.33 -9.94
N ALA A 83 7.59 10.33 -10.82
CA ALA A 83 8.73 11.23 -10.94
C ALA A 83 8.92 12.10 -9.69
N GLY A 84 7.83 12.64 -9.13
CA GLY A 84 7.88 13.42 -7.89
C GLY A 84 8.39 12.60 -6.71
N TYR A 85 7.89 11.36 -6.55
CA TYR A 85 8.34 10.46 -5.51
C TYR A 85 9.85 10.15 -5.64
N ARG A 86 10.33 9.90 -6.87
CA ARG A 86 11.76 9.72 -7.13
C ARG A 86 12.61 10.94 -6.72
N VAL A 87 12.08 12.15 -6.88
CA VAL A 87 12.80 13.37 -6.49
C VAL A 87 12.89 13.52 -4.97
N ILE A 88 11.81 13.19 -4.25
CA ILE A 88 11.72 13.33 -2.80
C ILE A 88 12.57 12.27 -2.09
N PHE A 89 12.41 10.99 -2.46
CA PHE A 89 13.01 9.86 -1.75
C PHE A 89 14.23 9.25 -2.46
N GLY A 90 14.49 9.64 -3.70
CA GLY A 90 15.58 9.09 -4.51
C GLY A 90 15.21 7.77 -5.20
N GLU A 91 16.16 7.29 -6.01
CA GLU A 91 15.98 6.05 -6.79
C GLU A 91 16.14 4.79 -5.93
N ASP A 92 16.97 4.83 -4.89
CA ASP A 92 17.21 3.70 -3.99
C ASP A 92 15.96 3.33 -3.17
N ALA A 93 15.22 4.33 -2.69
CA ALA A 93 13.95 4.11 -2.01
C ALA A 93 12.91 3.47 -2.95
N LEU A 94 12.83 3.94 -4.19
CA LEU A 94 11.97 3.33 -5.21
C LEU A 94 12.36 1.88 -5.54
N ALA A 95 13.66 1.61 -5.70
CA ALA A 95 14.14 0.26 -5.95
C ALA A 95 13.79 -0.68 -4.80
N THR A 96 13.90 -0.19 -3.56
CA THR A 96 13.54 -0.91 -2.34
C THR A 96 12.04 -1.21 -2.30
N ALA A 97 11.20 -0.21 -2.52
CA ALA A 97 9.73 -0.37 -2.58
C ALA A 97 9.31 -1.37 -3.65
N VAL A 98 9.94 -1.35 -4.84
CA VAL A 98 9.68 -2.34 -5.89
C VAL A 98 10.12 -3.74 -5.48
N ALA A 99 11.29 -3.87 -4.85
CA ALA A 99 11.79 -5.16 -4.38
C ALA A 99 10.92 -5.79 -3.29
N GLN A 100 10.32 -4.94 -2.43
CA GLN A 100 9.41 -5.31 -1.36
C GLN A 100 7.93 -5.38 -1.80
N SER A 101 7.63 -5.10 -3.06
CA SER A 101 6.25 -5.11 -3.55
C SER A 101 5.58 -6.48 -3.40
N GLU A 102 4.37 -6.48 -2.84
CA GLU A 102 3.57 -7.68 -2.62
C GLU A 102 2.19 -7.55 -3.26
N ALA A 103 1.68 -8.67 -3.79
CA ALA A 103 0.34 -8.77 -4.37
C ALA A 103 -0.04 -7.69 -5.42
N GLY A 104 0.95 -7.07 -6.07
CA GLY A 104 0.73 -6.02 -7.06
C GLY A 104 0.56 -4.62 -6.47
N TRP A 105 0.88 -4.43 -5.19
CA TRP A 105 0.92 -3.14 -4.51
C TRP A 105 2.36 -2.71 -4.24
N LEU A 106 2.60 -1.41 -4.29
CA LEU A 106 3.81 -0.78 -3.79
C LEU A 106 3.48 -0.13 -2.47
N GLU A 107 4.22 -0.51 -1.44
CA GLU A 107 4.30 0.22 -0.18
C GLU A 107 5.39 1.27 -0.32
N LEU A 108 5.01 2.53 -0.07
CA LEU A 108 5.87 3.69 -0.24
C LEU A 108 6.05 4.39 1.10
N GLU A 109 7.22 4.98 1.27
CA GLU A 109 7.55 5.77 2.45
C GLU A 109 6.66 7.03 2.50
N TRP A 110 6.23 7.38 3.70
CA TRP A 110 5.38 8.54 3.95
C TRP A 110 6.15 9.63 4.69
N ASN A 111 6.12 10.86 4.15
CA ASN A 111 6.73 12.02 4.79
C ASN A 111 5.83 13.27 4.61
N LEU A 112 6.26 14.41 5.15
CA LEU A 112 5.50 15.66 5.10
C LEU A 112 5.28 16.21 3.67
N GLU A 113 6.05 15.77 2.68
CA GLU A 113 5.92 16.20 1.28
C GLU A 113 4.95 15.31 0.48
N MET A 114 4.68 14.08 0.95
CA MET A 114 3.78 13.13 0.29
C MET A 114 2.32 13.62 0.15
N PRO A 115 1.68 14.23 1.16
CA PRO A 115 0.33 14.77 1.01
C PRO A 115 0.20 15.74 -0.17
N GLU A 116 1.17 16.64 -0.32
CA GLU A 116 1.18 17.64 -1.38
C GLU A 116 1.50 17.02 -2.74
N LEU A 117 2.36 15.99 -2.80
CA LEU A 117 2.60 15.23 -4.03
C LEU A 117 1.32 14.50 -4.48
N VAL A 118 0.60 13.85 -3.57
CA VAL A 118 -0.68 13.18 -3.84
C VAL A 118 -1.72 14.20 -4.32
N HIS A 119 -1.81 15.36 -3.67
CA HIS A 119 -2.71 16.43 -4.06
C HIS A 119 -2.40 16.96 -5.46
N LYS A 120 -1.14 17.25 -5.79
CA LYS A 120 -0.73 17.70 -7.12
C LYS A 120 -0.97 16.64 -8.21
N SER A 121 -0.75 15.37 -7.89
CA SER A 121 -0.88 14.27 -8.84
C SER A 121 -2.34 13.88 -9.12
N TYR A 122 -3.14 13.77 -8.07
CA TYR A 122 -4.47 13.18 -8.13
C TYR A 122 -5.60 14.16 -7.82
N GLY A 123 -5.30 15.36 -7.32
CA GLY A 123 -6.29 16.37 -6.93
C GLY A 123 -6.97 16.07 -5.59
N VAL A 124 -6.38 15.19 -4.78
CA VAL A 124 -6.94 14.75 -3.50
C VAL A 124 -6.20 15.41 -2.35
N ARG A 125 -6.93 16.02 -1.42
CA ARG A 125 -6.35 16.51 -0.16
C ARG A 125 -6.49 15.44 0.90
N LEU A 126 -5.35 15.03 1.45
CA LEU A 126 -5.29 14.12 2.58
C LEU A 126 -5.14 14.97 3.83
N ASP A 127 -6.26 15.20 4.51
CA ASP A 127 -6.27 15.91 5.79
C ASP A 127 -5.96 14.92 6.93
N ILE A 128 -5.17 15.36 7.91
CA ILE A 128 -4.65 14.58 9.06
C ILE A 128 -5.77 13.92 9.90
N LEU A 129 -7.03 14.35 9.73
CA LEU A 129 -8.17 13.78 10.45
C LEU A 129 -8.67 12.44 9.89
N HIS A 130 -8.15 11.98 8.75
CA HIS A 130 -8.58 10.73 8.13
C HIS A 130 -7.58 9.61 8.46
N PHE A 131 -7.97 8.69 9.34
CA PHE A 131 -7.19 7.48 9.64
C PHE A 131 -7.03 6.54 8.44
N HIS A 132 -7.93 6.62 7.47
CA HIS A 132 -7.90 5.80 6.27
C HIS A 132 -8.53 6.55 5.09
N TYR A 133 -7.87 6.48 3.93
CA TYR A 133 -8.35 7.04 2.69
C TYR A 133 -8.07 6.10 1.52
N GLU A 134 -9.09 5.80 0.72
CA GLU A 134 -8.95 5.05 -0.53
C GLU A 134 -9.33 5.95 -1.71
N GLY A 135 -8.44 6.03 -2.70
CA GLY A 135 -8.63 6.84 -3.90
C GLY A 135 -8.21 6.10 -5.17
N CYS A 136 -8.51 6.70 -6.32
CA CYS A 136 -8.03 6.19 -7.60
C CYS A 136 -7.64 7.32 -8.56
N CYS A 137 -6.68 7.04 -9.43
CA CYS A 137 -6.29 7.95 -10.50
C CYS A 137 -7.44 8.12 -11.51
N GLN A 138 -7.82 9.35 -11.83
CA GLN A 138 -8.96 9.63 -12.72
C GLN A 138 -8.70 9.25 -14.19
N GLU A 139 -7.44 9.05 -14.57
CA GLU A 139 -7.06 8.66 -15.94
C GLU A 139 -7.01 7.14 -16.10
N CYS A 140 -6.16 6.47 -15.32
CA CYS A 140 -5.91 5.04 -15.49
C CYS A 140 -6.61 4.15 -14.46
N ARG A 141 -7.40 4.73 -13.53
CA ARG A 141 -8.12 4.03 -12.45
C ARG A 141 -7.23 3.22 -11.49
N ARG A 142 -5.92 3.48 -11.48
CA ARG A 142 -5.00 2.92 -10.50
C ARG A 142 -5.40 3.33 -9.09
N THR A 143 -5.66 2.35 -8.23
CA THR A 143 -6.05 2.59 -6.84
C THR A 143 -4.84 2.91 -5.98
N PHE A 144 -5.03 3.79 -5.00
CA PHE A 144 -4.09 4.06 -3.93
C PHE A 144 -4.83 4.15 -2.59
N VAL A 145 -4.13 3.79 -1.52
CA VAL A 145 -4.65 3.76 -0.16
C VAL A 145 -3.65 4.48 0.74
N TYR A 146 -4.16 5.34 1.60
CA TYR A 146 -3.44 5.93 2.71
C TYR A 146 -4.06 5.42 4.01
N GLN A 147 -3.22 5.07 4.97
CA GLN A 147 -3.62 4.69 6.31
C GLN A 147 -2.69 5.40 7.30
N ALA A 148 -3.28 6.20 8.19
CA ALA A 148 -2.53 6.82 9.27
C ALA A 148 -2.16 5.76 10.31
N ALA A 149 -1.01 5.92 10.93
CA ALA A 149 -0.62 5.13 12.08
C ALA A 149 -1.61 5.32 13.25
N GLU A 150 -1.92 4.24 13.97
CA GLU A 150 -2.75 4.33 15.20
C GLU A 150 -1.92 4.84 16.38
N ASP A 151 -0.63 4.48 16.41
CA ASP A 151 0.33 4.82 17.47
C ASP A 151 1.41 5.77 16.96
N GLU A 152 1.91 6.65 17.84
CA GLU A 152 2.99 7.63 17.50
C GLU A 152 4.34 6.97 17.16
N GLU A 153 4.52 5.69 17.48
CA GLU A 153 5.72 4.92 17.17
C GLU A 153 5.69 4.28 15.77
N GLU A 154 4.50 4.23 15.15
CA GLU A 154 4.31 3.66 13.82
C GLU A 154 4.36 4.75 12.74
N THR A 155 4.75 4.36 11.52
CA THR A 155 4.74 5.26 10.37
C THR A 155 3.49 5.05 9.54
N ASP A 156 2.87 6.14 9.12
CA ASP A 156 1.81 6.13 8.13
C ASP A 156 2.16 5.27 6.90
N GLU A 157 1.15 4.55 6.40
CA GLU A 157 1.29 3.66 5.26
C GLU A 157 0.64 4.28 4.02
N PHE A 158 1.39 4.37 2.92
CA PHE A 158 0.84 4.71 1.61
C PHE A 158 1.11 3.59 0.61
N ARG A 159 0.04 3.10 0.00
CA ARG A 159 0.07 2.01 -0.97
C ARG A 159 -0.50 2.43 -2.29
N ILE A 160 0.10 1.97 -3.39
CA ILE A 160 -0.42 2.20 -4.73
C ILE A 160 -0.31 0.96 -5.62
N GLU A 161 -1.37 0.67 -6.38
CA GLU A 161 -1.41 -0.51 -7.24
C GLU A 161 -0.44 -0.38 -8.42
N ILE A 162 0.38 -1.39 -8.70
CA ILE A 162 1.36 -1.35 -9.79
C ILE A 162 0.67 -1.42 -11.16
N SER A 163 -0.32 -2.30 -11.29
CA SER A 163 -1.06 -2.49 -12.53
C SER A 163 -2.52 -2.19 -12.28
N PRO A 164 -3.09 -1.12 -12.86
CA PRO A 164 -4.52 -0.85 -12.70
C PRO A 164 -5.29 -2.08 -13.16
N ARG A 165 -6.26 -2.53 -12.36
CA ARG A 165 -7.22 -3.53 -12.82
C ARG A 165 -7.92 -2.94 -14.03
N MET A 166 -7.60 -3.44 -15.23
CA MET A 166 -8.27 -2.98 -16.43
C MET A 166 -9.78 -3.09 -16.20
N ALA A 167 -10.49 -1.96 -16.39
CA ALA A 167 -11.92 -1.99 -16.58
C ALA A 167 -12.17 -2.93 -17.77
N LYS A 168 -12.70 -4.12 -17.49
CA LYS A 168 -13.14 -5.05 -18.53
C LYS A 168 -14.28 -4.44 -19.33
#